data_AF-A0A0G0SRX2-F1
#
_entry.id   AF-A0A0G0SRX2-F1
#
_cell.length_a   1.000
_cell.length_b   1.000
_cell.length_c   1.000
_cell.angle_alpha   90.00
_cell.angle_beta   90.00
_cell.angle_gamma   90.00
#
_symmetry.space_group_name_H-M   'P 1'
#
loop_
_entity.id
_entity.type
_entity.pdbx_description
1 polymer ?
#
loop_
_entity_poly.entity_id
_entity_poly.type
_entity_poly.pdbx_seq_one_letter_code
_entity_poly.pdbx_strand_id
1 'polypeptide(L)'
;ELADIMLFSPAEVEDNICRIAQMARAVGIHLILATQRPSVNIITGLIKANIPARLAFAVASMMDSRVILDSPGAEKLLGRGDMLYIPPDLAKPIRIQGCFVSDKEITRLVDFLKAQKVGDYNDEIVKQPVKSPNTLSPNVNVVDGQDHDALFSQWCQS
;
A
#
# COMPACT_ATOMS: atom_id res chain seq x y z
N GLU A 1 1.55 -0.89 -9.19
CA GLU A 1 0.26 -1.61 -9.11
C GLU A 1 0.42 -2.74 -8.12
N LEU A 2 -0.38 -2.78 -7.04
CA LEU A 2 -0.22 -3.76 -5.96
C LEU A 2 -0.33 -5.20 -6.46
N ALA A 3 -1.25 -5.45 -7.39
CA ALA A 3 -1.50 -6.78 -7.92
C ALA A 3 -0.26 -7.40 -8.59
N ASP A 4 0.62 -6.59 -9.19
CA ASP A 4 1.86 -7.09 -9.80
C ASP A 4 2.85 -7.56 -8.75
N ILE A 5 2.95 -6.85 -7.62
CA ILE A 5 3.85 -7.21 -6.51
C ILE A 5 3.34 -8.49 -5.84
N MET A 6 2.02 -8.60 -5.66
CA MET A 6 1.37 -9.79 -5.09
C MET A 6 1.54 -11.05 -5.95
N LEU A 7 1.81 -10.93 -7.26
CA LEU A 7 2.03 -12.10 -8.13
C LEU A 7 3.37 -12.79 -7.88
N PHE A 8 4.37 -12.08 -7.35
CA PHE A 8 5.71 -12.65 -7.13
C PHE A 8 5.82 -13.38 -5.78
N SER A 9 5.33 -12.77 -4.70
CA SER A 9 5.42 -13.33 -3.35
C SER A 9 4.25 -12.84 -2.47
N PRO A 10 3.03 -13.38 -2.64
CA PRO A 10 1.84 -12.85 -1.98
C PRO A 10 1.95 -12.84 -0.45
N ALA A 11 2.47 -13.92 0.14
CA ALA A 11 2.57 -14.07 1.59
C ALA A 11 3.55 -13.07 2.22
N GLU A 12 4.74 -12.90 1.62
CA GLU A 12 5.76 -11.98 2.11
C GLU A 12 5.32 -10.52 1.95
N VAL A 13 4.69 -10.20 0.83
CA VAL A 13 4.18 -8.85 0.55
C VAL A 13 3.05 -8.49 1.53
N GLU A 14 2.14 -9.42 1.78
CA GLU A 14 1.06 -9.24 2.76
C GLU A 14 1.60 -9.04 4.18
N ASP A 15 2.58 -9.85 4.61
CA ASP A 15 3.18 -9.74 5.94
C ASP A 15 3.90 -8.39 6.12
N ASN A 16 4.69 -7.98 5.12
CA ASN A 16 5.36 -6.68 5.11
C ASN A 16 4.37 -5.51 5.15
N ILE A 17 3.27 -5.57 4.38
CA ILE A 17 2.22 -4.55 4.40
C ILE A 17 1.59 -4.47 5.81
N CYS A 18 1.28 -5.60 6.42
CA CYS A 18 0.68 -5.64 7.77
C CYS A 18 1.64 -5.07 8.81
N ARG A 19 2.91 -5.49 8.79
CA ARG A 19 3.95 -4.98 9.69
C ARG A 19 4.13 -3.46 9.57
N ILE A 20 4.24 -2.95 8.34
CA ILE A 20 4.35 -1.51 8.10
C ILE A 20 3.09 -0.81 8.64
N ALA A 21 1.90 -1.25 8.24
CA ALA A 21 0.65 -0.60 8.65
C ALA A 21 0.47 -0.53 10.17
N GLN A 22 0.93 -1.53 10.92
CA GLN A 22 0.83 -1.57 12.38
C GLN A 22 1.84 -0.65 13.09
N MET A 23 3.08 -0.58 12.62
CA MET A 23 4.16 0.14 13.32
C MET A 23 4.34 1.58 12.84
N ALA A 24 3.95 1.87 11.60
CA ALA A 24 4.30 3.09 10.89
C ALA A 24 3.70 4.38 11.45
N ARG A 25 2.54 4.30 12.13
CA ARG A 25 1.79 5.49 12.59
C ARG A 25 2.60 6.39 13.52
N ALA A 26 3.34 5.81 14.46
CA ALA A 26 4.09 6.57 15.46
C ALA A 26 5.36 7.22 14.88
N VAL A 27 5.89 6.67 13.79
CA VAL A 27 7.15 7.09 13.16
C VAL A 27 6.95 7.96 11.92
N GLY A 28 5.70 8.29 11.58
CA GLY A 28 5.37 9.16 10.43
C GLY A 28 5.51 8.49 9.07
N ILE A 29 5.47 7.16 9.00
CA ILE A 29 5.45 6.42 7.74
C ILE A 29 3.99 6.23 7.31
N HIS A 30 3.68 6.51 6.04
CA HIS A 30 2.34 6.38 5.49
C HIS A 30 2.36 5.50 4.24
N LEU A 31 1.45 4.53 4.18
CA LEU A 31 1.35 3.59 3.09
C LEU A 31 0.15 3.93 2.20
N ILE A 32 0.38 4.06 0.90
CA ILE A 32 -0.66 4.21 -0.12
C ILE A 32 -0.62 2.97 -1.02
N LEU A 33 -1.68 2.18 -0.99
CA LEU A 33 -1.85 1.02 -1.86
C LEU A 33 -2.87 1.33 -2.95
N ALA A 34 -2.52 1.05 -4.20
CA ALA A 34 -3.39 1.26 -5.34
C ALA A 34 -3.44 0.01 -6.22
N THR A 35 -4.66 -0.37 -6.63
CA THR A 35 -4.88 -1.44 -7.58
C THR A 35 -6.01 -1.15 -8.56
N GLN A 36 -5.84 -1.55 -9.82
CA GLN A 36 -6.90 -1.62 -10.82
C GLN A 36 -7.60 -2.99 -10.87
N ARG A 37 -7.09 -3.99 -10.14
CA ARG A 37 -7.63 -5.35 -10.11
C ARG A 37 -8.17 -5.65 -8.71
N PRO A 38 -9.34 -5.10 -8.33
CA PRO A 38 -9.94 -5.42 -7.05
C PRO A 38 -10.35 -6.89 -7.03
N SER A 39 -9.62 -7.70 -6.26
CA SER A 39 -9.92 -9.11 -6.02
C SER A 39 -9.65 -9.46 -4.57
N VAL A 40 -10.38 -10.42 -4.02
CA VAL A 40 -10.18 -10.93 -2.64
C VAL A 40 -8.76 -11.47 -2.44
N ASN A 41 -8.13 -11.95 -3.51
CA ASN A 41 -6.75 -12.45 -3.47
C ASN A 41 -5.70 -11.34 -3.43
N ILE A 42 -6.07 -10.10 -3.78
CA ILE A 42 -5.18 -8.93 -3.79
C ILE A 42 -5.46 -8.05 -2.57
N ILE A 43 -6.74 -7.82 -2.27
CA ILE A 43 -7.23 -7.07 -1.11
C ILE A 43 -7.79 -8.09 -0.11
N THR A 44 -6.88 -8.77 0.55
CA THR A 44 -7.18 -9.85 1.50
C THR A 44 -7.81 -9.30 2.79
N GLY A 45 -8.32 -10.21 3.64
CA GLY A 45 -8.83 -9.85 4.96
C GLY A 45 -7.79 -9.18 5.86
N LEU A 46 -6.53 -9.65 5.83
CA LEU A 46 -5.45 -9.10 6.65
C LEU A 46 -5.08 -7.68 6.22
N ILE A 47 -5.02 -7.41 4.91
CA ILE A 47 -4.80 -6.06 4.39
C ILE A 47 -5.94 -5.14 4.81
N LYS A 48 -7.20 -5.59 4.66
CA LYS A 48 -8.37 -4.79 5.08
C LYS A 48 -8.38 -4.50 6.57
N ALA A 49 -7.93 -5.43 7.41
CA ALA A 49 -7.88 -5.25 8.86
C ALA A 49 -6.88 -4.17 9.29
N ASN A 50 -5.77 -4.00 8.55
CA ASN A 50 -4.71 -3.04 8.88
C ASN A 50 -4.81 -1.71 8.12
N ILE A 51 -5.65 -1.62 7.09
CA ILE A 51 -5.84 -0.42 6.27
C ILE A 51 -7.32 0.01 6.34
N PRO A 52 -7.68 0.82 7.37
CA PRO A 52 -9.07 1.22 7.60
C PRO A 52 -9.55 2.32 6.64
N ALA A 53 -8.65 3.19 6.17
CA ALA A 53 -8.97 4.24 5.21
C ALA A 53 -9.01 3.65 3.79
N ARG A 54 -10.15 3.77 3.09
CA ARG A 54 -10.34 3.15 1.78
C ARG A 54 -10.98 4.10 0.79
N LEU A 55 -10.59 3.98 -0.47
CA LEU A 55 -11.06 4.83 -1.55
C LEU A 55 -11.30 3.95 -2.76
N ALA A 56 -12.48 4.07 -3.37
CA ALA A 56 -12.83 3.40 -4.62
C ALA A 56 -13.29 4.42 -5.66
N PHE A 57 -12.69 4.36 -6.84
CA PHE A 57 -13.22 4.98 -8.05
C PHE A 57 -14.31 4.10 -8.66
N ALA A 58 -14.87 4.53 -9.79
CA ALA A 58 -15.80 3.71 -10.56
C ALA A 58 -15.22 2.33 -10.88
N VAL A 59 -15.94 1.29 -10.46
CA VAL A 59 -15.58 -0.12 -10.68
C VAL A 59 -16.62 -0.80 -11.57
N ALA A 60 -16.26 -1.95 -12.15
CA ALA A 60 -17.10 -2.65 -13.10
C ALA A 60 -18.31 -3.35 -12.46
N SER A 61 -18.19 -3.81 -11.21
CA SER A 61 -19.24 -4.59 -10.56
C SER A 61 -19.44 -4.27 -9.08
N MET A 62 -20.63 -4.63 -8.57
CA MET A 62 -20.94 -4.56 -7.14
C MET A 62 -19.99 -5.44 -6.30
N MET A 63 -19.53 -6.58 -6.86
CA MET A 63 -18.56 -7.44 -6.16
C MET A 63 -17.24 -6.71 -5.97
N ASP A 64 -16.74 -6.01 -7.00
CA ASP A 64 -15.52 -5.21 -6.90
C ASP A 64 -15.65 -4.09 -5.87
N SER A 65 -16.82 -3.43 -5.81
CA SER A 65 -17.11 -2.42 -4.78
C SER A 65 -17.00 -3.03 -3.37
N ARG A 66 -17.55 -4.24 -3.17
CA ARG A 66 -17.47 -4.92 -1.87
C ARG A 66 -16.07 -5.37 -1.52
N VAL A 67 -15.25 -5.73 -2.49
CA VAL A 67 -13.84 -6.09 -2.24
C VAL A 67 -13.08 -4.89 -1.65
N ILE A 68 -13.33 -3.68 -2.16
CA ILE A 68 -12.63 -2.46 -1.72
C ILE A 68 -13.27 -1.83 -0.48
N LEU A 69 -14.59 -1.66 -0.46
CA LEU A 69 -15.31 -0.83 0.53
C LEU A 69 -16.13 -1.66 1.54
N ASP A 70 -16.15 -2.98 1.42
CA ASP A 70 -17.07 -3.89 2.13
C ASP A 70 -18.56 -3.54 1.92
N SER A 71 -18.87 -2.65 0.96
CA SER A 71 -20.20 -2.12 0.68
C SER A 71 -20.39 -1.87 -0.83
N PRO A 72 -21.64 -1.94 -1.34
CA PRO A 72 -21.94 -1.57 -2.72
C PRO A 72 -21.96 -0.05 -2.88
N GLY A 73 -21.77 0.44 -4.11
CA GLY A 73 -21.93 1.84 -4.47
C GLY A 73 -20.90 2.34 -5.47
N ALA A 74 -19.68 1.78 -5.46
CA ALA A 74 -18.63 2.22 -6.37
C ALA A 74 -18.95 1.85 -7.84
N GLU A 75 -19.77 0.84 -8.08
CA GLU A 75 -20.25 0.46 -9.42
C GLU A 75 -21.21 1.49 -10.04
N LYS A 76 -21.72 2.43 -9.25
CA LYS A 76 -22.66 3.48 -9.68
C LYS A 76 -21.98 4.84 -9.90
N LEU A 77 -20.67 4.91 -9.72
CA LEU A 77 -19.91 6.14 -9.92
C LEU A 77 -19.80 6.46 -11.41
N LEU A 78 -19.71 7.74 -11.72
CA LEU A 78 -19.72 8.26 -13.10
C LEU A 78 -18.32 8.18 -13.76
N GLY A 79 -17.30 7.79 -13.00
CA GLY A 79 -15.90 7.83 -13.43
C GLY A 79 -15.34 9.26 -13.41
N ARG A 80 -14.25 9.49 -14.15
CA ARG A 80 -13.63 10.83 -14.32
C ARG A 80 -13.37 11.58 -12.99
N GLY A 81 -12.87 10.84 -11.99
CA GLY A 81 -12.56 11.40 -10.66
C GLY A 81 -13.68 11.26 -9.62
N ASP A 82 -14.86 10.79 -9.98
CA ASP A 82 -15.92 10.47 -9.01
C ASP A 82 -15.51 9.24 -8.18
N MET A 83 -15.56 9.36 -6.85
CA MET A 83 -15.08 8.35 -5.92
C MET A 83 -15.91 8.26 -4.63
N LEU A 84 -15.85 7.10 -4.00
CA LEU A 84 -16.30 6.88 -2.62
C LEU A 84 -15.09 6.75 -1.71
N TYR A 85 -15.09 7.49 -0.61
CA TYR A 85 -14.05 7.46 0.41
C TYR A 85 -14.62 7.07 1.76
N ILE A 86 -13.99 6.11 2.42
CA ILE A 86 -14.26 5.70 3.79
C ILE A 86 -13.10 6.19 4.64
N PRO A 87 -13.29 7.24 5.47
CA PRO A 87 -12.29 7.63 6.45
C PRO A 87 -12.22 6.59 7.58
N PRO A 88 -11.11 6.52 8.32
CA PRO A 88 -10.94 5.54 9.38
C PRO A 88 -11.98 5.69 10.51
N ASP A 89 -12.56 6.88 10.69
CA ASP A 89 -13.46 7.19 11.79
C ASP A 89 -14.96 7.03 11.43
N LEU A 90 -15.30 6.83 10.16
CA LEU A 90 -16.70 6.67 9.72
C LEU A 90 -16.94 5.29 9.14
N ALA A 91 -18.08 4.69 9.51
CA ALA A 91 -18.51 3.41 8.96
C ALA A 91 -19.14 3.51 7.56
N LYS A 92 -19.48 4.73 7.10
CA LYS A 92 -20.17 4.94 5.81
C LYS A 92 -19.28 5.71 4.83
N PRO A 93 -19.28 5.33 3.54
CA PRO A 93 -18.55 6.05 2.52
C PRO A 93 -19.17 7.43 2.27
N ILE A 94 -18.31 8.41 2.03
CA ILE A 94 -18.66 9.73 1.51
C ILE A 94 -18.29 9.82 0.03
N ARG A 95 -19.17 10.41 -0.78
CA ARG A 95 -18.91 10.62 -2.21
C ARG A 95 -18.12 11.91 -2.40
N ILE A 96 -17.02 11.83 -3.12
CA ILE A 96 -16.09 12.94 -3.35
C ILE A 96 -15.77 13.00 -4.85
N GLN A 97 -15.51 14.21 -5.35
CA GLN A 97 -14.99 14.43 -6.69
C GLN A 97 -13.50 14.74 -6.62
N GLY A 98 -12.69 13.93 -7.30
CA GLY A 98 -11.26 14.13 -7.44
C GLY A 98 -10.92 15.32 -8.33
N CYS A 99 -9.86 16.03 -7.96
CA CYS A 99 -9.29 17.07 -8.80
C CYS A 99 -8.67 16.43 -10.04
N PHE A 100 -8.96 17.01 -11.21
CA PHE A 100 -8.26 16.66 -12.43
C PHE A 100 -6.94 17.42 -12.50
N VAL A 101 -5.85 16.69 -12.72
CA VAL A 101 -4.51 17.25 -12.95
C VAL A 101 -4.02 16.66 -14.26
N SER A 102 -3.64 17.52 -15.19
CA SER A 102 -3.11 17.09 -16.49
C SER A 102 -1.64 16.68 -16.40
N ASP A 103 -1.19 15.80 -17.31
CA ASP A 103 0.21 15.39 -17.39
C ASP A 103 1.16 16.59 -17.53
N LYS A 104 0.72 17.66 -18.22
CA LYS A 104 1.49 18.90 -18.36
C LYS A 104 1.67 19.63 -17.03
N GLU A 105 0.69 19.57 -16.12
CA GLU A 105 0.81 20.13 -14.77
C GLU A 105 1.74 19.29 -13.91
N ILE A 106 1.64 17.96 -14.02
CA ILE A 106 2.54 17.03 -13.32
C ILE A 106 3.99 17.27 -13.73
N THR A 107 4.29 17.32 -15.03
CA THR A 107 5.66 17.57 -15.52
C THR A 107 6.20 18.91 -15.03
N ARG A 108 5.40 19.98 -15.11
CA ARG A 108 5.80 21.30 -14.61
C ARG A 108 6.11 21.29 -13.10
N LEU A 109 5.31 20.57 -12.31
CA LEU A 109 5.55 20.43 -10.87
C LEU A 109 6.83 19.65 -10.58
N VAL A 110 7.06 18.54 -11.29
CA VAL A 110 8.27 17.74 -11.15
C VAL A 110 9.52 18.54 -11.51
N ASP A 111 9.49 19.31 -12.60
CA ASP A 111 10.62 20.15 -13.02
C ASP A 111 10.92 21.26 -12.01
N PHE A 112 9.87 21.87 -11.46
CA PHE A 112 10.00 22.86 -10.37
C PHE A 112 10.66 22.26 -9.13
N LEU A 113 10.27 21.05 -8.70
CA LEU A 113 10.88 20.37 -7.55
C LEU A 113 12.34 19.98 -7.80
N LYS A 114 12.67 19.48 -9.00
CA LYS A 114 14.05 19.14 -9.38
C LYS A 114 14.99 20.35 -9.32
N ALA A 115 14.51 21.52 -9.75
CA ALA A 115 15.29 22.76 -9.71
C ALA A 115 15.68 23.18 -8.27
N GLN A 116 14.93 22.73 -7.26
CA GLN A 116 15.17 23.03 -5.85
C GLN A 116 16.23 22.12 -5.19
N LYS A 117 16.81 21.14 -5.91
CA LYS A 117 17.80 20.16 -5.40
C LYS A 117 17.33 19.39 -4.14
N VAL A 118 16.08 18.93 -4.16
CA VAL A 118 15.53 18.10 -3.08
C VAL A 118 15.76 16.64 -3.42
N GLY A 119 16.92 16.07 -3.06
CA GLY A 119 17.08 14.62 -3.09
C GLY A 119 18.52 14.14 -3.18
N ASP A 120 19.09 13.81 -2.04
CA ASP A 120 20.20 12.85 -1.99
C ASP A 120 19.57 11.45 -2.06
N TYR A 121 19.87 10.71 -3.12
CA TYR A 121 19.49 9.30 -3.21
C TYR A 121 20.30 8.51 -2.18
N ASN A 122 19.61 7.76 -1.32
CA ASN A 122 20.27 6.82 -0.44
C ASN A 122 20.43 5.46 -1.16
N ASP A 123 21.61 5.24 -1.73
CA ASP A 123 21.95 4.03 -2.49
C ASP A 123 21.84 2.74 -1.68
N GLU A 124 21.84 2.82 -0.35
CA GLU A 124 21.71 1.65 0.54
C GLU A 124 20.33 0.98 0.44
N ILE A 125 19.29 1.75 0.08
CA ILE A 125 17.93 1.22 -0.10
C ILE A 125 17.87 0.28 -1.32
N VAL A 126 18.63 0.60 -2.37
CA VAL A 126 18.61 -0.16 -3.64
C VAL A 126 19.45 -1.44 -3.54
N LYS A 127 20.46 -1.47 -2.67
CA LYS A 127 21.40 -2.60 -2.54
C LYS A 127 20.91 -3.73 -1.63
N GLN A 128 19.78 -3.57 -0.94
CA GLN A 128 19.27 -4.63 -0.06
C GLN A 128 18.93 -5.89 -0.89
N PRO A 129 19.50 -7.06 -0.56
CA PRO A 129 19.27 -8.28 -1.31
C PRO A 129 17.82 -8.75 -1.11
N VAL A 130 17.07 -8.83 -2.20
CA VAL A 130 15.75 -9.48 -2.22
C VAL A 130 15.97 -10.97 -2.00
N LYS A 131 15.49 -11.53 -0.88
CA LYS A 131 15.53 -12.97 -0.63
C LYS A 131 14.63 -13.67 -1.64
N SER A 132 15.21 -14.41 -2.59
CA SER A 132 14.45 -15.18 -3.57
C SER A 132 13.61 -16.27 -2.89
N PRO A 133 12.34 -16.50 -3.27
CA PRO A 133 11.44 -17.44 -2.56
C PRO A 133 11.78 -18.93 -2.74
N ASN A 134 12.81 -19.29 -3.51
CA ASN A 134 12.95 -20.63 -4.10
C ASN A 134 14.23 -21.41 -3.75
N THR A 135 14.71 -21.28 -2.51
CA THR A 135 15.65 -22.26 -1.93
C THR A 135 14.98 -23.02 -0.79
N LEU A 136 14.23 -24.07 -1.15
CA LEU A 136 13.91 -25.18 -0.26
C LEU A 136 15.21 -25.96 0.01
N SER A 137 15.92 -25.58 1.07
CA SER A 137 17.03 -26.37 1.63
C SER A 137 16.48 -27.39 2.63
N PRO A 138 16.78 -28.69 2.51
CA PRO A 138 16.22 -29.76 3.36
C PRO A 138 16.95 -29.87 4.71
N ASN A 139 17.07 -28.77 5.44
CA ASN A 139 17.51 -28.76 6.83
C ASN A 139 16.79 -27.62 7.57
N VAL A 140 15.55 -27.90 7.97
CA VAL A 140 14.85 -27.10 8.96
C VAL A 140 15.50 -27.38 10.31
N ASN A 141 16.46 -26.54 10.70
CA ASN A 141 16.57 -26.15 12.09
C ASN A 141 15.69 -24.93 12.25
N VAL A 142 14.61 -25.09 13.02
CA VAL A 142 13.82 -23.98 13.55
C VAL A 142 14.77 -23.17 14.42
N VAL A 143 15.32 -22.08 13.87
CA VAL A 143 16.09 -21.11 14.65
C VAL A 143 15.12 -20.03 15.08
N ASP A 144 14.78 -20.17 16.35
CA ASP A 144 14.24 -19.24 17.33
C ASP A 144 14.17 -17.75 16.93
N GLY A 145 13.09 -17.11 17.37
CA GLY A 145 12.75 -15.71 17.05
C GLY A 145 13.67 -14.70 17.72
N GLN A 146 14.85 -14.48 17.14
CA GLN A 146 15.77 -13.40 17.51
C GLN A 146 16.52 -12.83 16.30
N ASP A 147 15.81 -12.29 15.30
CA ASP A 147 16.40 -11.26 14.42
C ASP A 147 15.91 -9.89 14.91
N HIS A 148 16.48 -9.46 16.04
CA HIS A 148 16.42 -8.05 16.43
C HIS A 148 17.33 -7.27 15.47
N ASP A 149 16.71 -6.52 14.57
CA ASP A 149 17.38 -5.53 13.73
C ASP A 149 18.22 -4.59 14.64
N ALA A 150 19.53 -4.54 14.42
CA ALA A 150 20.45 -3.79 15.27
C ALA A 150 20.11 -2.29 15.31
N LEU A 151 19.51 -1.76 14.24
CA LEU A 151 19.05 -0.39 14.16
C LEU A 151 17.74 -0.15 14.93
N PHE A 152 16.89 -1.18 15.05
CA PHE A 152 15.64 -1.10 15.82
C PHE A 152 15.89 -0.90 17.32
N SER A 153 16.92 -1.57 17.85
CA SER A 153 17.31 -1.42 19.26
C SER A 153 17.92 -0.03 19.55
N GLN A 154 18.61 0.56 18.56
CA GLN A 154 19.20 1.89 18.68
C GLN A 154 18.14 3.00 18.66
N TRP A 155 17.06 2.82 17.89
CA TRP A 155 15.93 3.76 17.82
C TRP A 155 15.06 3.75 19.08
N CYS A 156 14.89 2.60 19.75
CA CYS A 156 14.06 2.52 20.96
C CYS A 156 14.72 3.14 22.21
N GLN A 157 16.01 3.50 22.14
CA GLN A 157 16.78 4.06 23.25
C GLN A 157 16.97 5.59 23.15
N SER A 158 16.47 6.24 22.10
CA SER A 158 16.47 7.70 21.91
C SER A 158 15.07 8.28 22.10
#